data_AF-A0A7W1Q878-F1
#
_entry.id   AF-A0A7W1Q878-F1
#
_cell.length_a   1.000
_cell.length_b   1.000
_cell.length_c   1.000
_cell.angle_alpha   90.00
_cell.angle_beta   90.00
_cell.angle_gamma   90.00
#
_symmetry.space_group_name_H-M   'P 1'
#
loop_
_entity.id
_entity.type
_entity.pdbx_description
1 polymer ?
#
loop_
_entity_poly.entity_id
_entity_poly.type
_entity_poly.pdbx_seq_one_letter_code
_entity_poly.pdbx_strand_id
1 'polypeptide(L)'
;MRRKSTEGRFAERVVHWVDDAGAAETIVIWIERKQGAVWAVGRAVNLEQRSTDEPRQGDYLFEGFELDDALEAANEALEDDLSVSESDGHPEKMRPFTRAELLKPLERWFFGRR
;
A
#
# COMPACT_ATOMS: atom_id res chain seq x y z
N MET A 1 19.31 4.84 -14.01
CA MET A 1 18.49 4.67 -12.80
C MET A 1 17.04 4.86 -13.23
N ARG A 2 16.32 3.76 -13.47
CA ARG A 2 14.98 3.78 -14.06
C ARG A 2 14.02 4.32 -12.99
N ARG A 3 13.20 5.31 -13.36
CA ARG A 3 12.31 6.06 -12.45
C ARG A 3 11.39 5.06 -11.76
N LYS A 4 11.44 5.00 -10.42
CA LYS A 4 10.53 4.17 -9.61
C LYS A 4 9.11 4.44 -10.08
N SER A 5 8.32 3.42 -10.41
CA SER A 5 6.91 3.61 -10.81
C SER A 5 6.00 3.97 -9.63
N THR A 6 6.54 4.59 -8.58
CA THR A 6 5.81 5.13 -7.43
C THR A 6 5.16 6.47 -7.74
N GLU A 7 5.28 6.98 -8.97
CA GLU A 7 4.56 8.18 -9.43
C GLU A 7 3.05 7.92 -9.42
N GLY A 8 2.43 8.24 -8.29
CA GLY A 8 1.02 7.94 -8.05
C GLY A 8 0.76 7.30 -6.70
N ARG A 9 1.76 6.75 -5.99
CA ARG A 9 1.59 6.27 -4.61
C ARG A 9 1.51 7.45 -3.65
N PHE A 10 0.44 7.50 -2.87
CA PHE A 10 0.16 8.57 -1.92
C PHE A 10 0.49 8.17 -0.49
N ALA A 11 0.35 6.88 -0.18
CA ALA A 11 0.76 6.30 1.09
C ALA A 11 1.18 4.84 0.92
N GLU A 12 2.03 4.38 1.82
CA GLU A 12 2.54 3.01 1.87
C GLU A 12 2.73 2.57 3.34
N ARG A 13 2.57 1.28 3.59
CA ARG A 13 2.93 0.57 4.82
C ARG A 13 3.65 -0.71 4.43
N VAL A 14 4.60 -1.12 5.27
CA VAL A 14 5.47 -2.27 5.02
C VAL A 14 5.46 -3.16 6.25
N VAL A 15 4.70 -4.25 6.21
CA VAL A 15 4.59 -5.19 7.33
C VAL A 15 5.62 -6.30 7.15
N HIS A 16 6.30 -6.65 8.23
CA HIS A 16 7.29 -7.72 8.23
C HIS A 16 6.73 -8.99 8.85
N TRP A 17 7.11 -10.10 8.23
CA TRP A 17 6.54 -11.41 8.43
C TRP A 17 7.62 -12.47 8.49
N VAL A 18 7.33 -13.58 9.17
CA VAL A 18 8.15 -14.79 9.15
C VAL A 18 7.20 -15.95 8.86
N ASP A 19 7.45 -16.70 7.79
CA ASP A 19 6.60 -17.85 7.46
C ASP A 19 6.87 -19.06 8.40
N ASP A 20 6.07 -20.12 8.26
CA ASP A 20 6.21 -21.37 9.02
C ASP A 20 7.58 -22.05 8.87
N ALA A 21 8.34 -21.74 7.81
CA ALA A 21 9.68 -22.24 7.55
C ALA A 21 10.79 -21.34 8.14
N GLY A 22 10.43 -20.22 8.76
CA GLY A 22 11.35 -19.23 9.31
C GLY A 22 11.90 -18.24 8.27
N ALA A 23 11.33 -18.20 7.07
CA ALA A 23 11.74 -17.25 6.03
C ALA A 23 11.08 -15.90 6.26
N ALA A 24 11.88 -14.83 6.20
CA ALA A 24 11.38 -13.47 6.33
C ALA A 24 10.64 -13.05 5.05
N GLU A 25 9.43 -12.53 5.23
CA GLU A 25 8.61 -11.93 4.19
C GLU A 25 8.34 -10.45 4.48
N THR A 26 8.20 -9.68 3.41
CA THR A 26 7.88 -8.26 3.47
C THR A 26 6.61 -8.00 2.68
N ILE A 27 5.56 -7.54 3.35
CA ILE A 27 4.28 -7.20 2.73
C ILE A 27 4.20 -5.70 2.55
N VAL A 28 4.00 -5.24 1.33
CA VAL A 28 3.81 -3.83 1.01
C VAL A 28 2.35 -3.58 0.70
N ILE A 29 1.71 -2.69 1.45
CA ILE A 29 0.36 -2.19 1.20
C ILE A 29 0.47 -0.72 0.78
N TRP A 30 -0.16 -0.32 -0.31
CA TRP A 30 -0.12 1.06 -0.78
C TRP A 30 -1.46 1.55 -1.29
N ILE A 31 -1.63 2.87 -1.22
CA ILE A 31 -2.74 3.59 -1.86
C ILE A 31 -2.14 4.46 -2.96
N GLU A 32 -2.68 4.33 -4.17
CA GLU A 32 -2.25 5.14 -5.32
C GLU A 32 -3.41 5.79 -6.06
N ARG A 33 -3.06 6.85 -6.81
CA ARG A 33 -3.95 7.57 -7.70
C ARG A 33 -3.57 7.26 -9.15
N LYS A 34 -4.44 6.50 -9.83
CA LYS A 34 -4.29 6.15 -11.25
C LYS A 34 -4.91 7.22 -12.14
N GLN A 35 -4.61 7.13 -13.44
CA GLN A 35 -5.25 7.97 -14.45
C GLN A 35 -6.77 7.85 -14.39
N GLY A 36 -7.48 8.91 -14.75
CA GLY A 36 -8.95 8.92 -14.72
C GLY A 36 -9.54 9.09 -13.32
N ALA A 37 -8.75 9.60 -12.37
CA ALA A 37 -9.24 9.87 -11.01
C ALA A 37 -9.74 8.58 -10.32
N VAL A 38 -8.98 7.48 -10.48
CA VAL A 38 -9.21 6.20 -9.81
C VAL A 38 -8.24 6.05 -8.63
N TRP A 39 -8.76 5.70 -7.46
CA TRP A 39 -7.99 5.23 -6.32
C TRP A 39 -7.79 3.74 -6.46
N ALA A 40 -6.58 3.28 -6.20
CA ALA A 40 -6.28 1.87 -6.17
C ALA A 40 -5.53 1.52 -4.88
N VAL A 41 -5.88 0.38 -4.31
CA VAL A 41 -5.18 -0.21 -3.16
C VAL A 41 -4.46 -1.45 -3.64
N GLY A 42 -3.16 -1.48 -3.44
CA GLY A 42 -2.34 -2.64 -3.76
C GLY A 42 -1.77 -3.28 -2.50
N ARG A 43 -1.60 -4.60 -2.58
CA ARG A 43 -0.91 -5.43 -1.60
C ARG A 43 -0.01 -6.42 -2.35
N ALA A 44 1.25 -6.50 -1.95
CA ALA A 44 2.19 -7.46 -2.54
C ALA A 44 3.18 -7.95 -1.50
N VAL A 45 3.46 -9.25 -1.53
CA VAL A 45 4.53 -9.87 -0.74
C VAL A 45 5.83 -9.86 -1.54
N ASN A 46 6.94 -9.57 -0.86
CA ASN A 46 8.31 -9.60 -1.35
C ASN A 46 8.48 -8.80 -2.65
N LEU A 47 7.88 -7.59 -2.70
CA LEU A 47 7.93 -6.73 -3.88
C LEU A 47 9.37 -6.41 -4.29
N GLU A 48 10.26 -6.27 -3.32
CA GLU A 48 11.70 -6.02 -3.50
C GLU A 48 12.47 -7.16 -4.16
N GLN A 49 11.92 -8.38 -4.15
CA GLN A 49 12.52 -9.56 -4.79
C GLN A 49 12.09 -9.72 -6.26
N ARG A 50 11.15 -8.90 -6.72
CA ARG A 50 10.67 -8.96 -8.11
C ARG A 50 11.71 -8.34 -9.07
N SER A 51 11.69 -8.84 -10.30
CA SER A 51 12.51 -8.28 -11.40
C SER A 51 12.08 -6.86 -11.80
N THR A 52 10.88 -6.43 -11.41
CA THR A 52 10.32 -5.09 -11.65
C THR A 52 9.56 -4.60 -10.44
N ASP A 53 9.56 -3.28 -10.20
CA ASP A 53 8.79 -2.60 -9.17
C ASP A 53 7.35 -2.23 -9.61
N GLU A 54 7.01 -2.46 -10.88
CA GLU A 54 5.67 -2.25 -11.44
C GLU A 54 4.65 -3.21 -10.79
N PRO A 55 3.53 -2.69 -10.24
CA PRO A 55 2.44 -3.53 -9.76
C PRO A 55 1.82 -4.40 -10.86
N ARG A 56 1.50 -5.64 -10.51
CA ARG A 56 0.74 -6.58 -11.35
C ARG A 56 -0.75 -6.38 -11.11
N GLN A 57 -1.58 -6.80 -12.07
CA GLN A 57 -3.03 -6.73 -11.93
C GLN A 57 -3.53 -7.45 -10.65
N GLY A 58 -2.95 -8.61 -10.35
CA GLY A 58 -3.31 -9.39 -9.15
C GLY A 58 -2.83 -8.80 -7.82
N ASP A 59 -2.05 -7.71 -7.84
CA ASP A 59 -1.65 -7.04 -6.60
C ASP A 59 -2.73 -6.06 -6.09
N TYR A 60 -3.72 -5.71 -6.92
CA TYR A 60 -4.75 -4.74 -6.54
C TYR A 60 -5.90 -5.42 -5.81
N LEU A 61 -6.15 -4.97 -4.58
CA LEU A 61 -7.29 -5.37 -3.75
C LEU A 61 -8.54 -4.56 -4.05
N PHE A 62 -8.35 -3.31 -4.48
CA PHE A 62 -9.42 -2.37 -4.76
C PHE A 62 -9.04 -1.42 -5.90
N GLU A 63 -10.00 -1.11 -6.76
CA GLU A 63 -9.94 0.01 -7.71
C GLU A 63 -11.32 0.70 -7.78
N GLY A 64 -11.38 2.00 -7.54
CA GLY A 64 -12.63 2.75 -7.49
C GLY A 64 -12.46 4.25 -7.44
N PHE A 65 -13.58 4.99 -7.37
CA PHE A 65 -13.56 6.46 -7.40
C PHE A 65 -13.60 7.09 -6.00
N GLU A 66 -14.16 6.38 -5.03
CA GLU A 66 -14.34 6.87 -3.66
C GLU A 66 -13.07 6.67 -2.84
N LEU A 67 -12.67 7.73 -2.13
CA LEU A 67 -11.47 7.69 -1.29
C LEU A 67 -11.71 6.89 -0.01
N ASP A 68 -12.91 6.96 0.54
CA ASP A 68 -13.23 6.32 1.81
C ASP A 68 -13.24 4.79 1.64
N ASP A 69 -13.78 4.26 0.54
CA ASP A 69 -13.70 2.83 0.18
C ASP A 69 -12.24 2.36 0.00
N ALA A 70 -11.39 3.19 -0.61
CA ALA A 70 -9.97 2.88 -0.74
C ALA A 70 -9.26 2.86 0.63
N LEU A 71 -9.65 3.74 1.54
CA LEU A 71 -9.12 3.75 2.91
C LEU A 71 -9.60 2.53 3.71
N GLU A 72 -10.85 2.11 3.54
CA GLU A 72 -11.40 0.90 4.14
C GLU A 72 -10.61 -0.33 3.67
N ALA A 73 -10.54 -0.57 2.35
CA ALA A 73 -9.83 -1.71 1.80
C ALA A 73 -8.33 -1.76 2.20
N ALA A 74 -7.67 -0.60 2.29
CA ALA A 74 -6.28 -0.54 2.72
C ALA A 74 -6.09 -0.81 4.22
N ASN A 75 -7.03 -0.36 5.06
CA ASN A 75 -6.97 -0.57 6.50
C ASN A 75 -7.40 -1.97 6.90
N GLU A 76 -8.39 -2.57 6.23
CA GLU A 76 -8.73 -3.99 6.40
C GLU A 76 -7.53 -4.88 6.08
N ALA A 77 -6.89 -4.66 4.92
CA ALA A 77 -5.69 -5.42 4.56
C ALA A 77 -4.55 -5.24 5.57
N LEU A 78 -4.36 -4.02 6.10
CA LEU A 78 -3.35 -3.76 7.11
C LEU A 78 -3.67 -4.46 8.43
N GLU A 79 -4.93 -4.42 8.88
CA GLU A 79 -5.36 -5.09 10.10
C GLU A 79 -5.19 -6.61 9.99
N ASP A 80 -5.60 -7.19 8.86
CA ASP A 80 -5.41 -8.61 8.56
C ASP A 80 -3.92 -8.98 8.65
N ASP A 81 -3.05 -8.25 7.96
CA ASP A 81 -1.61 -8.53 7.94
C ASP A 81 -0.92 -8.27 9.29
N LEU A 82 -1.42 -7.37 10.13
CA LEU A 82 -0.88 -7.17 11.48
C LEU A 82 -1.36 -8.25 12.45
N SER A 83 -2.62 -8.66 12.35
CA SER A 83 -3.23 -9.63 13.27
C SER A 83 -2.55 -11.00 13.19
N VAL A 84 -2.18 -11.41 11.98
CA VAL A 84 -1.48 -12.67 11.80
C VAL A 84 -0.04 -12.47 12.38
N SER A 85 0.60 -11.28 12.27
CA SER A 85 2.01 -11.06 12.64
C SER A 85 2.19 -11.08 14.16
N GLU A 86 1.18 -10.56 14.87
CA GLU A 86 1.05 -10.71 16.32
C GLU A 86 0.95 -12.19 16.75
N SER A 87 0.31 -13.04 15.96
CA SER A 87 0.19 -14.48 16.24
C SER A 87 1.54 -15.21 16.12
N ASP A 88 2.43 -14.72 15.26
CA ASP A 88 3.79 -15.24 15.06
C ASP A 88 4.83 -14.65 16.01
N GLY A 89 4.37 -13.88 17.01
CA GLY A 89 5.22 -13.33 18.07
C GLY A 89 6.02 -12.09 17.66
N HIS A 90 5.72 -11.48 16.51
CA HIS A 90 6.28 -10.19 16.08
C HIS A 90 5.20 -9.10 16.10
N PRO A 91 4.86 -8.51 17.27
CA PRO A 91 3.86 -7.46 17.34
C PRO A 91 4.38 -6.16 16.69
N GLU A 92 4.21 -6.04 15.39
CA GLU A 92 4.40 -4.79 14.66
C GLU A 92 3.17 -3.91 14.86
N LYS A 93 3.36 -2.65 15.27
CA LYS A 93 2.26 -1.69 15.40
C LYS A 93 2.37 -0.65 14.31
N MET A 94 1.51 -0.75 13.30
CA MET A 94 1.39 0.27 12.27
C MET A 94 0.17 1.16 12.50
N ARG A 95 0.33 2.45 12.17
CA ARG A 95 -0.80 3.36 12.15
C ARG A 95 -1.64 3.12 10.90
N PRO A 96 -2.97 3.18 10.99
CA PRO A 96 -3.85 3.07 9.84
C PRO A 96 -3.55 4.16 8.80
N PHE A 97 -4.01 3.92 7.57
CA PHE A 97 -4.14 4.93 6.55
C PHE A 97 -5.23 5.92 6.92
N THR A 98 -4.96 7.20 6.71
CA THR A 98 -5.82 8.30 7.09
C THR A 98 -6.08 9.21 5.90
N ARG A 99 -7.29 9.73 5.83
CA ARG A 99 -7.66 10.73 4.82
C ARG A 99 -6.70 11.92 4.79
N ALA A 100 -6.27 12.39 5.97
CA ALA A 100 -5.38 13.55 6.11
C ALA A 100 -4.00 13.33 5.46
N GLU A 101 -3.48 12.10 5.44
CA GLU A 101 -2.20 11.82 4.80
C GLU A 101 -2.30 11.80 3.26
N LEU A 102 -3.48 11.44 2.72
CA LEU A 102 -3.72 11.36 1.28
C LEU A 102 -4.11 12.71 0.66
N LEU A 103 -4.74 13.60 1.42
CA LEU A 103 -5.15 14.92 0.90
C LEU A 103 -3.97 15.87 0.65
N LYS A 104 -2.92 15.85 1.50
CA LYS A 104 -1.78 16.77 1.33
C LYS A 104 -1.02 16.55 0.02
N PRO A 105 -0.71 15.30 -0.41
CA PRO A 105 -0.17 15.05 -1.73
C PRO A 105 -1.15 15.40 -2.85
N LEU A 106 -2.46 15.20 -2.63
CA LEU A 106 -3.50 15.51 -3.63
C LEU A 106 -3.54 17.00 -3.93
N GLU A 107 -3.52 17.84 -2.91
CA GLU A 107 -3.46 19.30 -3.04
C GLU A 107 -2.22 19.72 -3.83
N ARG A 108 -1.05 19.11 -3.54
CA ARG A 108 0.17 19.38 -4.31
C ARG A 108 0.06 18.91 -5.76
N TRP A 109 -0.59 17.77 -5.99
CA TRP A 109 -0.76 17.19 -7.32
C TRP A 109 -1.67 18.05 -8.22
N PHE A 110 -2.74 18.62 -7.66
CA PHE A 110 -3.67 19.51 -8.39
C PHE A 110 -3.20 20.97 -8.43
N PHE A 111 -2.68 21.52 -7.33
CA PHE A 111 -2.43 22.97 -7.17
C PHE A 111 -0.95 23.35 -7.19
N GLY A 112 -0.01 22.40 -7.16
CA GLY A 112 1.43 22.65 -7.17
C GLY A 112 2.03 22.88 -8.55
N ARG A 113 1.23 22.85 -9.62
CA ARG A 113 1.63 23.33 -10.95
C ARG A 113 1.34 24.82 -11.07
N ARG A 114 2.25 25.66 -10.57
CA ARG A 114 2.30 27.06 -10.96
C ARG A 114 3.71 27.45 -11.35
#